data_AF-A0A349W1L8-F1
#
_entry.id   AF-A0A349W1L8-F1
#
_cell.length_a   1.000
_cell.length_b   1.000
_cell.length_c   1.000
_cell.angle_alpha   90.00
_cell.angle_beta   90.00
_cell.angle_gamma   90.00
#
_symmetry.space_group_name_H-M   'P 1'
#
loop_
_entity.id
_entity.type
_entity.pdbx_description
1 polymer ?
#
loop_
_entity_poly.entity_id
_entity_poly.type
_entity_poly.pdbx_seq_one_letter_code
_entity_poly.pdbx_strand_id
1 'polypeptide(L)'
;MNSSEYLKGRGAQINPNNKFFSNQYVQEHVEGLDEEFLGAEKTQFIPTHPKSIISKSNSPDLRFERSINPYQGCEHGCIYCYARNSHEYWGFSAGLDFERKILVKHNAAQLLEQEFRKSSYQPDLIMLSGNTDCYQPIERKLGITRSLLELMVKYQHPVSIISKNVLMRRDFDLLRELAAHELVSVAVTINSLREEVRQKMEPRTATASARLKLIEGLTG
;
A
#
# COMPACT_ATOMS: atom_id res chain seq x y z
N MET A 1 -18.73 -26.81 -0.96
CA MET A 1 -17.39 -26.28 -0.62
C MET A 1 -17.29 -26.27 0.89
N ASN A 2 -16.42 -27.10 1.45
CA ASN A 2 -16.26 -27.21 2.90
C ASN A 2 -15.77 -25.88 3.48
N SER A 3 -16.31 -25.50 4.63
CA SER A 3 -16.00 -24.25 5.35
C SER A 3 -14.53 -24.13 5.80
N SER A 4 -13.68 -25.14 5.57
CA SER A 4 -12.29 -25.18 6.05
C SER A 4 -11.25 -24.55 5.13
N GLU A 5 -11.59 -24.19 3.89
CA GLU A 5 -10.61 -23.65 2.91
C GLU A 5 -10.61 -22.11 2.77
N TYR A 6 -11.62 -21.40 3.30
CA TYR A 6 -11.74 -19.95 3.12
C TYR A 6 -10.84 -19.17 4.10
N LEU A 7 -9.88 -18.43 3.56
CA LEU A 7 -8.95 -17.61 4.33
C LEU A 7 -9.59 -16.28 4.72
N LYS A 8 -10.22 -16.25 5.91
CA LYS A 8 -10.87 -15.05 6.43
C LYS A 8 -9.88 -13.88 6.55
N GLY A 9 -10.32 -12.70 6.09
CA GLY A 9 -9.50 -11.49 6.13
C GLY A 9 -8.43 -11.42 5.03
N ARG A 10 -8.45 -12.36 4.08
CA ARG A 10 -7.52 -12.38 2.95
C ARG A 10 -8.26 -12.15 1.64
N GLY A 11 -7.67 -11.38 0.75
CA GLY A 11 -8.24 -11.10 -0.57
C GLY A 11 -7.95 -12.21 -1.54
N ALA A 12 -6.66 -12.48 -1.71
CA ALA A 12 -6.22 -13.65 -2.43
C ALA A 12 -6.62 -14.89 -1.62
N GLN A 13 -7.47 -15.73 -2.20
CA GLN A 13 -7.82 -17.04 -1.62
C GLN A 13 -6.86 -18.14 -2.10
N ILE A 14 -5.88 -17.80 -2.94
CA ILE A 14 -4.85 -18.68 -3.50
C ILE A 14 -3.49 -17.97 -3.50
N ASN A 15 -2.40 -18.74 -3.54
CA ASN A 15 -1.04 -18.24 -3.69
C ASN A 15 -0.38 -18.83 -4.94
N PRO A 16 -0.64 -18.28 -6.15
CA PRO A 16 -0.08 -18.83 -7.38
C PRO A 16 1.44 -18.70 -7.41
N ASN A 17 2.10 -19.55 -8.19
CA ASN A 17 3.54 -19.44 -8.41
C ASN A 17 3.90 -18.11 -9.09
N ASN A 18 5.09 -17.61 -8.77
CA ASN A 18 5.65 -16.43 -9.41
C ASN A 18 5.95 -16.74 -10.88
N LYS A 19 5.37 -15.97 -11.81
CA LYS A 19 5.51 -16.23 -13.26
C LYS A 19 6.94 -16.11 -13.80
N PHE A 20 7.85 -15.45 -13.07
CA PHE A 20 9.24 -15.26 -13.50
C PHE A 20 10.14 -16.43 -13.11
N PHE A 21 9.68 -17.37 -12.28
CA PHE A 21 10.44 -18.54 -11.88
C PHE A 21 10.14 -19.72 -12.80
N SER A 22 11.19 -20.40 -13.28
CA SER A 22 11.07 -21.62 -14.09
C SER A 22 10.71 -22.85 -13.24
N ASN A 23 11.06 -22.82 -11.95
CA ASN A 23 10.90 -23.94 -11.03
C ASN A 23 9.82 -23.60 -10.01
N GLN A 24 9.03 -24.60 -9.64
CA GLN A 24 7.98 -24.49 -8.64
C GLN A 24 8.19 -25.52 -7.54
N TYR A 25 7.93 -25.11 -6.30
CA TYR A 25 7.77 -26.05 -5.20
C TYR A 25 6.39 -26.67 -5.32
N VAL A 26 6.34 -27.99 -5.44
CA VAL A 26 5.10 -28.79 -5.46
C VAL A 26 5.22 -29.86 -4.41
N GLN A 27 4.09 -30.23 -3.82
CA GLN A 27 4.03 -31.47 -3.05
C GLN A 27 4.20 -32.62 -4.04
N GLU A 28 5.33 -33.32 -3.96
CA GLU A 28 5.68 -34.39 -4.90
C GLU A 28 5.12 -35.73 -4.40
N HIS A 29 5.06 -35.91 -3.08
CA HIS A 29 4.57 -37.13 -2.46
C HIS A 29 3.33 -36.87 -1.58
N VAL A 30 2.19 -37.41 -2.01
CA VAL A 30 0.92 -37.39 -1.24
C VAL A 30 1.05 -38.15 0.08
N GLU A 31 2.02 -39.07 0.19
CA GLU A 31 2.26 -39.94 1.35
C GLU A 31 2.83 -39.22 2.61
N GLY A 32 2.91 -37.89 2.60
CA GLY A 32 3.09 -37.08 3.82
C GLY A 32 4.54 -36.94 4.31
N LEU A 33 5.53 -37.20 3.45
CA LEU A 33 6.93 -36.88 3.74
C LEU A 33 7.22 -35.37 3.58
N ASP A 34 6.43 -34.67 2.78
CA ASP A 34 6.51 -33.23 2.60
C ASP A 34 5.77 -32.52 3.74
N GLU A 35 6.42 -31.56 4.40
CA GLU A 35 5.73 -30.69 5.36
C GLU A 35 4.60 -29.93 4.64
N GLU A 36 3.39 -30.02 5.20
CA GLU A 36 2.25 -29.25 4.72
C GLU A 36 2.61 -27.76 4.81
N PHE A 37 2.59 -27.05 3.68
CA PHE A 37 2.87 -25.61 3.62
C PHE A 37 1.70 -24.86 4.28
N LEU A 38 1.68 -24.87 5.62
CA LEU A 38 0.55 -24.45 6.45
C LEU A 38 0.21 -22.98 6.16
N GLY A 39 -0.95 -22.78 5.53
CA GLY A 39 -1.43 -21.51 4.98
C GLY A 39 -1.81 -20.43 6.00
N ALA A 40 -1.42 -20.53 7.27
CA ALA A 40 -1.77 -19.59 8.34
C ALA A 40 -0.61 -18.67 8.77
N GLU A 41 0.31 -18.33 7.86
CA GLU A 41 1.38 -17.40 8.19
C GLU A 41 0.86 -15.99 8.54
N LYS A 42 1.37 -15.46 9.65
CA LYS A 42 1.17 -14.05 10.04
C LYS A 42 1.75 -13.13 8.95
N THR A 43 1.19 -11.94 8.83
CA THR A 43 1.80 -10.91 7.96
C THR A 43 3.21 -10.58 8.48
N GLN A 44 4.19 -10.70 7.60
CA GLN A 44 5.60 -10.40 7.79
C GLN A 44 5.89 -8.99 7.25
N PHE A 45 6.75 -8.27 7.97
CA PHE A 45 7.23 -6.94 7.59
C PHE A 45 8.73 -7.03 7.34
N ILE A 46 9.12 -6.86 6.08
CA ILE A 46 10.50 -7.08 5.62
C ILE A 46 11.14 -5.70 5.40
N PRO A 47 12.16 -5.33 6.17
CA PRO A 47 12.85 -4.05 5.95
C PRO A 47 13.57 -4.06 4.60
N THR A 48 13.54 -2.92 3.92
CA THR A 48 14.25 -2.70 2.65
C THR A 48 15.17 -1.49 2.76
N HIS A 49 16.20 -1.47 1.91
CA HIS A 49 17.21 -0.42 1.88
C HIS A 49 17.31 0.20 0.47
N PRO A 50 16.27 0.93 0.02
CA PRO A 50 16.31 1.56 -1.29
C PRO A 50 17.33 2.71 -1.32
N LYS A 51 17.89 2.98 -2.51
CA LYS A 51 18.78 4.12 -2.75
C LYS A 51 18.03 5.41 -3.07
N SER A 52 16.77 5.32 -3.49
CA SER A 52 15.88 6.44 -3.77
C SER A 52 14.45 6.10 -3.35
N ILE A 53 13.65 7.12 -3.02
CA ILE A 53 12.26 6.94 -2.60
C ILE A 53 11.25 7.35 -3.68
N ILE A 54 11.61 8.31 -4.53
CA ILE A 54 10.76 8.77 -5.63
C ILE A 54 10.91 7.82 -6.81
N SER A 55 9.80 7.23 -7.24
CA SER A 55 9.69 6.47 -8.47
C SER A 55 9.13 7.37 -9.57
N LYS A 56 9.74 7.30 -10.76
CA LYS A 56 9.25 8.01 -11.95
C LYS A 56 8.55 7.04 -12.90
N SER A 57 7.40 7.45 -13.44
CA SER A 57 6.68 6.71 -14.47
C SER A 57 6.67 7.50 -15.77
N ASN A 58 7.04 6.84 -16.87
CA ASN A 58 7.06 7.43 -18.22
C ASN A 58 5.81 7.04 -19.03
N SER A 59 4.73 6.62 -18.36
CA SER A 59 3.49 6.24 -19.04
C SER A 59 2.77 7.49 -19.55
N PRO A 60 2.39 7.57 -20.84
CA PRO A 60 1.66 8.71 -21.38
C PRO A 60 0.24 8.83 -20.80
N ASP A 61 -0.27 7.78 -20.17
CA ASP A 61 -1.62 7.73 -19.60
C ASP A 61 -1.70 8.30 -18.17
N LEU A 62 -0.55 8.53 -17.52
CA LEU A 62 -0.47 9.03 -16.16
C LEU A 62 -0.07 10.51 -16.15
N ARG A 63 -0.96 11.34 -15.61
CA ARG A 63 -0.70 12.78 -15.45
C ARG A 63 0.33 13.11 -14.36
N PHE A 64 0.65 12.16 -13.49
CA PHE A 64 1.65 12.31 -12.44
C PHE A 64 2.89 11.50 -12.80
N GLU A 65 4.02 12.19 -12.89
CA GLU A 65 5.29 11.55 -13.23
C GLU A 65 5.92 10.88 -12.01
N ARG A 66 5.61 11.33 -10.79
CA ARG A 66 6.34 10.98 -9.57
C ARG A 66 5.44 10.33 -8.53
N SER A 67 5.93 9.25 -7.94
CA SER A 67 5.23 8.59 -6.85
C SER A 67 6.16 8.17 -5.72
N ILE A 68 5.60 8.11 -4.51
CA ILE A 68 6.23 7.52 -3.34
C ILE A 68 5.34 6.38 -2.85
N ASN A 69 5.97 5.22 -2.64
CA ASN A 69 5.34 4.06 -2.04
C ASN A 69 6.19 3.68 -0.82
N PRO A 70 5.78 4.03 0.41
CA PRO A 70 6.54 3.73 1.64
C PRO A 70 6.58 2.23 1.95
N TYR A 71 5.65 1.49 1.35
CA TYR A 71 5.51 0.05 1.45
C TYR A 71 5.45 -0.57 0.04
N GLN A 72 5.84 -1.83 -0.09
CA GLN A 72 5.45 -2.68 -1.23
C GLN A 72 4.64 -3.86 -0.71
N GLY A 73 3.54 -4.15 -1.37
CA GLY A 73 2.49 -5.00 -0.81
C GLY A 73 1.46 -4.16 -0.04
N CYS A 74 0.32 -4.75 0.27
CA CYS A 74 -0.72 -4.06 1.02
C CYS A 74 -1.56 -5.02 1.86
N GLU A 75 -1.58 -4.77 3.18
CA GLU A 75 -2.37 -5.55 4.14
C GLU A 75 -3.88 -5.49 3.92
N HIS A 76 -4.38 -4.53 3.13
CA HIS A 76 -5.82 -4.45 2.81
C HIS A 76 -6.34 -5.69 2.06
N GLY A 77 -5.46 -6.36 1.31
CA GLY A 77 -5.80 -7.57 0.57
C GLY A 77 -6.95 -7.36 -0.41
N CYS A 78 -6.93 -6.29 -1.22
CA CYS A 78 -7.99 -6.14 -2.22
C CYS A 78 -7.79 -7.18 -3.33
N ILE A 79 -8.79 -8.03 -3.62
CA ILE A 79 -8.63 -9.11 -4.60
C ILE A 79 -8.37 -8.58 -6.02
N TYR A 80 -8.96 -7.43 -6.35
CA TYR A 80 -8.88 -6.75 -7.65
C TYR A 80 -7.67 -5.81 -7.78
N CYS A 81 -6.71 -5.86 -6.86
CA CYS A 81 -5.61 -4.90 -6.80
C CYS A 81 -4.62 -5.11 -7.96
N TYR A 82 -4.49 -4.12 -8.85
CA TYR A 82 -3.52 -4.17 -9.95
C TYR A 82 -2.07 -4.26 -9.46
N ALA A 83 -1.78 -3.73 -8.27
CA ALA A 83 -0.44 -3.69 -7.70
C ALA A 83 0.11 -5.08 -7.34
N ARG A 84 -0.74 -6.12 -7.31
CA ARG A 84 -0.34 -7.50 -7.00
C ARG A 84 0.79 -8.01 -7.88
N ASN A 85 0.77 -7.64 -9.16
CA ASN A 85 1.80 -8.06 -10.11
C ASN A 85 3.19 -7.47 -9.79
N SER A 86 3.26 -6.39 -9.01
CA SER A 86 4.54 -5.80 -8.60
C SER A 86 5.33 -6.70 -7.64
N HIS A 87 4.65 -7.59 -6.90
CA HIS A 87 5.29 -8.50 -5.95
C HIS A 87 6.11 -9.59 -6.62
N GLU A 88 5.75 -9.96 -7.84
CA GLU A 88 6.47 -10.98 -8.62
C GLU A 88 7.90 -10.53 -8.95
N TYR A 89 8.14 -9.23 -9.15
CA TYR A 89 9.48 -8.70 -9.37
C TYR A 89 10.41 -8.85 -8.15
N TRP A 90 9.84 -9.10 -6.97
CA TRP A 90 10.59 -9.34 -5.73
C TRP A 90 10.71 -10.83 -5.40
N GLY A 91 10.33 -11.71 -6.33
CA GLY A 91 10.34 -13.16 -6.11
C GLY A 91 9.14 -13.69 -5.32
N PHE A 92 8.15 -12.85 -5.02
CA PHE A 92 6.96 -13.24 -4.26
C PHE A 92 5.76 -13.55 -5.15
N SER A 93 4.78 -14.27 -4.63
CA SER A 93 3.52 -14.48 -5.33
C SER A 93 2.66 -13.19 -5.42
N ALA A 94 1.94 -13.02 -6.52
CA ALA A 94 0.89 -11.99 -6.65
C ALA A 94 -0.37 -12.28 -5.79
N GLY A 95 -0.50 -13.48 -5.24
CA GLY A 95 -1.62 -13.90 -4.40
C GLY A 95 -1.47 -13.49 -2.94
N LEU A 96 -1.38 -14.47 -2.05
CA LEU A 96 -1.32 -14.24 -0.59
C LEU A 96 -0.05 -13.49 -0.17
N ASP A 97 1.08 -13.71 -0.85
CA ASP A 97 2.32 -13.01 -0.51
C ASP A 97 2.19 -11.49 -0.62
N PHE A 98 1.41 -10.96 -1.57
CA PHE A 98 1.19 -9.50 -1.70
C PHE A 98 0.60 -8.85 -0.43
N GLU A 99 -0.23 -9.57 0.30
CA GLU A 99 -0.91 -9.10 1.51
C GLU A 99 -0.34 -9.69 2.82
N ARG A 100 0.68 -10.54 2.70
CA ARG A 100 1.39 -11.17 3.82
C ARG A 100 2.84 -10.73 3.93
N LYS A 101 3.54 -10.46 2.84
CA LYS A 101 4.95 -10.07 2.83
C LYS A 101 5.03 -8.60 2.44
N ILE A 102 5.02 -7.73 3.45
CA ILE A 102 5.03 -6.28 3.25
C ILE A 102 6.46 -5.80 3.34
N LEU A 103 6.99 -5.29 2.24
CA LEU A 103 8.31 -4.68 2.21
C LEU A 103 8.17 -3.24 2.74
N VAL A 104 9.08 -2.84 3.63
CA VAL A 104 8.97 -1.58 4.38
C VAL A 104 10.21 -0.73 4.11
N LYS A 105 10.01 0.54 3.72
CA LYS A 105 11.08 1.51 3.51
C LYS A 105 11.22 2.43 4.73
N HIS A 106 11.84 1.94 5.80
CA HIS A 106 11.97 2.70 7.05
C HIS A 106 12.67 4.07 6.89
N ASN A 107 13.60 4.17 5.94
CA ASN A 107 14.35 5.40 5.66
C ASN A 107 13.67 6.31 4.62
N ALA A 108 12.37 6.13 4.32
CA ALA A 108 11.68 6.87 3.27
C ALA A 108 11.77 8.40 3.44
N ALA A 109 11.52 8.93 4.64
CA ALA A 109 11.62 10.36 4.93
C ALA A 109 13.06 10.89 4.75
N GLN A 110 14.05 10.16 5.28
CA GLN A 110 15.46 10.52 5.11
C GLN A 110 15.85 10.61 3.62
N LEU A 111 15.47 9.61 2.82
CA LEU A 111 15.74 9.60 1.38
C LEU A 111 15.02 10.74 0.65
N LEU A 112 13.79 11.07 1.06
CA LEU A 112 13.04 12.17 0.47
C LEU A 112 13.71 13.51 0.75
N GLU A 113 14.11 13.75 2.00
CA GLU A 113 14.79 14.99 2.37
C GLU A 113 16.14 15.14 1.65
N GLN A 114 16.89 14.03 1.49
CA GLN A 114 18.11 14.03 0.68
C GLN A 114 17.83 14.40 -0.78
N GLU A 115 16.72 13.95 -1.36
CA GLU A 115 16.32 14.29 -2.72
C GLU A 115 15.97 15.78 -2.84
N PHE A 116 15.15 16.30 -1.92
CA PHE A 116 14.73 17.71 -1.91
C PHE A 116 15.90 18.70 -1.76
N ARG A 117 17.00 18.28 -1.12
CA ARG A 117 18.20 19.12 -0.92
C ARG A 117 19.10 19.20 -2.15
N LYS A 118 18.89 18.40 -3.19
CA LYS A 118 19.70 18.46 -4.41
C LYS A 118 19.43 19.77 -5.14
N SER A 119 20.49 20.47 -5.55
CA SER A 119 20.36 21.70 -6.35
C SER A 119 19.68 21.48 -7.71
N SER A 120 19.71 20.25 -8.23
CA SER A 120 19.02 19.84 -9.45
C SER A 120 17.56 19.45 -9.24
N TYR A 121 17.07 19.40 -8.00
CA TYR A 121 15.70 19.00 -7.71
C TYR A 121 14.72 20.06 -8.19
N GLN A 122 13.75 19.64 -8.98
CA GLN A 122 12.64 20.49 -9.45
C GLN A 122 11.35 19.99 -8.82
N PRO A 123 10.68 20.75 -7.94
CA PRO A 123 9.41 20.34 -7.33
C PRO A 123 8.35 20.00 -8.38
N ASP A 124 7.59 18.95 -8.13
CA ASP A 124 6.48 18.51 -8.97
C ASP A 124 5.57 17.59 -8.13
N LEU A 125 4.28 17.48 -8.47
CA LEU A 125 3.30 16.72 -7.70
C LEU A 125 3.79 15.29 -7.42
N ILE A 126 3.86 14.92 -6.14
CA ILE A 126 4.16 13.55 -5.73
C ILE A 126 2.86 12.82 -5.40
N MET A 127 2.61 11.71 -6.10
CA MET A 127 1.54 10.79 -5.77
C MET A 127 1.99 9.80 -4.68
N LEU A 128 1.40 9.90 -3.49
CA LEU A 128 1.57 8.94 -2.41
C LEU A 128 0.55 7.80 -2.56
N SER A 129 1.02 6.56 -2.45
CA SER A 129 0.19 5.33 -2.56
C SER A 129 -0.26 4.95 -3.97
N GLY A 130 0.63 5.10 -4.96
CA GLY A 130 0.36 4.66 -6.33
C GLY A 130 0.43 3.14 -6.54
N ASN A 131 1.00 2.36 -5.63
CA ASN A 131 1.15 0.90 -5.77
C ASN A 131 1.05 0.15 -4.42
N THR A 132 0.50 0.83 -3.42
CA THR A 132 0.24 0.33 -2.06
C THR A 132 -0.84 1.21 -1.42
N ASP A 133 -1.09 1.07 -0.12
CA ASP A 133 -1.82 2.07 0.67
C ASP A 133 -0.90 2.57 1.79
N CYS A 134 -0.58 3.86 1.81
CA CYS A 134 0.28 4.48 2.81
C CYS A 134 -0.34 4.42 4.22
N TYR A 135 -1.66 4.33 4.33
CA TYR A 135 -2.40 4.19 5.59
C TYR A 135 -2.85 2.76 5.87
N GLN A 136 -2.21 1.75 5.27
CA GLN A 136 -2.45 0.35 5.63
C GLN A 136 -2.16 0.09 7.12
N PRO A 137 -2.75 -0.96 7.75
CA PRO A 137 -2.71 -1.20 9.19
C PRO A 137 -1.36 -0.99 9.90
N ILE A 138 -0.24 -1.44 9.34
CA ILE A 138 1.10 -1.29 9.94
C ILE A 138 1.53 0.18 10.11
N GLU A 139 1.00 1.11 9.32
CA GLU A 139 1.29 2.54 9.41
C GLU A 139 0.93 3.12 10.79
N ARG A 140 -0.01 2.52 11.53
CA ARG A 140 -0.31 2.91 12.92
C ARG A 140 0.91 2.84 13.82
N LYS A 141 1.81 1.88 13.56
CA LYS A 141 3.01 1.64 14.36
C LYS A 141 4.22 2.37 13.80
N LEU A 142 4.35 2.43 12.48
CA LEU A 142 5.59 2.88 11.83
C LEU A 142 5.64 4.39 11.59
N GLY A 143 4.51 5.07 11.38
CA GLY A 143 4.50 6.53 11.18
C GLY A 143 5.28 7.00 9.94
N ILE A 144 5.57 6.13 8.97
CA ILE A 144 6.37 6.48 7.79
C ILE A 144 5.61 7.49 6.92
N THR A 145 4.30 7.32 6.78
CA THR A 145 3.47 8.27 6.04
C THR A 145 3.45 9.62 6.72
N ARG A 146 3.31 9.65 8.05
CA ARG A 146 3.34 10.90 8.82
C ARG A 146 4.67 11.64 8.62
N SER A 147 5.81 10.95 8.79
CA SER A 147 7.13 11.57 8.60
C SER A 147 7.37 12.08 7.17
N LEU A 148 6.80 11.42 6.15
CA LEU A 148 6.79 11.94 4.78
C LEU A 148 5.97 13.23 4.69
N LEU A 149 4.77 13.28 5.29
CA LEU A 149 3.91 14.47 5.28
C LEU A 149 4.52 15.65 6.05
N GLU A 150 5.21 15.40 7.16
CA GLU A 150 5.97 16.42 7.90
C GLU A 150 7.04 17.07 7.01
N LEU A 151 7.70 16.29 6.14
CA LEU A 151 8.61 16.84 5.14
C LEU A 151 7.88 17.60 4.02
N MET A 152 6.73 17.10 3.55
CA MET A 152 5.94 17.84 2.55
C MET A 152 5.53 19.21 3.09
N VAL A 153 5.10 19.28 4.35
CA VAL A 153 4.80 20.55 5.05
C VAL A 153 6.05 21.44 5.13
N LYS A 154 7.15 20.92 5.67
CA LYS A 154 8.41 21.65 5.85
C LYS A 154 8.93 22.30 4.56
N TYR A 155 8.81 21.59 3.45
CA TYR A 155 9.31 22.02 2.14
C TYR A 155 8.22 22.66 1.25
N GLN A 156 6.99 22.81 1.76
CA GLN A 156 5.83 23.28 0.99
C GLN A 156 5.70 22.54 -0.35
N HIS A 157 5.85 21.22 -0.30
CA HIS A 157 5.91 20.37 -1.48
C HIS A 157 4.53 19.77 -1.79
N PRO A 158 4.04 19.86 -3.04
CA PRO A 158 2.73 19.35 -3.41
C PRO A 158 2.65 17.81 -3.31
N VAL A 159 1.57 17.30 -2.74
CA VAL A 159 1.33 15.86 -2.56
C VAL A 159 -0.12 15.49 -2.85
N SER A 160 -0.31 14.40 -3.60
CA SER A 160 -1.61 13.77 -3.78
C SER A 160 -1.63 12.44 -3.02
N ILE A 161 -2.72 12.12 -2.33
CA ILE A 161 -2.83 10.92 -1.50
C ILE A 161 -4.08 10.16 -1.91
N ILE A 162 -3.96 8.85 -2.11
CA ILE A 162 -5.11 7.95 -2.21
C ILE A 162 -5.09 6.90 -1.10
N SER A 163 -6.23 6.66 -0.46
CA SER A 163 -6.34 5.61 0.57
C SER A 163 -7.75 5.00 0.69
N LYS A 164 -7.80 3.80 1.27
CA LYS A 164 -9.01 3.08 1.70
C LYS A 164 -9.16 3.05 3.22
N ASN A 165 -8.31 3.73 3.97
CA ASN A 165 -8.25 3.64 5.43
C ASN A 165 -8.53 4.98 6.13
N VAL A 166 -9.16 4.92 7.30
CA VAL A 166 -9.49 6.08 8.13
C VAL A 166 -8.36 6.52 9.05
N LEU A 167 -7.25 5.77 9.09
CA LEU A 167 -6.04 6.14 9.84
C LEU A 167 -5.53 7.54 9.44
N MET A 168 -5.81 7.98 8.21
CA MET A 168 -5.54 9.33 7.72
C MET A 168 -6.02 10.45 8.66
N ARG A 169 -7.07 10.22 9.47
CA ARG A 169 -7.52 11.17 10.50
C ARG A 169 -6.43 11.60 11.47
N ARG A 170 -5.46 10.73 11.75
CA ARG A 170 -4.31 11.00 12.62
C ARG A 170 -3.51 12.21 12.12
N ASP A 171 -3.40 12.37 10.81
CA ASP A 171 -2.50 13.33 10.17
C ASP A 171 -3.26 14.55 9.61
N PHE A 172 -4.49 14.80 10.09
CA PHE A 172 -5.32 15.94 9.69
C PHE A 172 -4.68 17.29 10.02
N ASP A 173 -3.85 17.37 11.05
CA ASP A 173 -3.03 18.54 11.37
C ASP A 173 -2.13 18.92 10.19
N LEU A 174 -1.39 17.95 9.63
CA LEU A 174 -0.48 18.16 8.51
C LEU A 174 -1.24 18.39 7.19
N LEU A 175 -2.33 17.65 6.97
CA LEU A 175 -3.14 17.81 5.76
C LEU A 175 -3.80 19.18 5.69
N ARG A 176 -4.26 19.74 6.83
CA ARG A 176 -4.82 21.10 6.87
C ARG A 176 -3.78 22.17 6.58
N GLU A 177 -2.56 22.00 7.09
CA GLU A 177 -1.46 22.92 6.80
C GLU A 177 -1.13 22.93 5.30
N LEU A 178 -0.99 21.76 4.67
CA LEU A 178 -0.80 21.67 3.22
C LEU A 178 -2.00 22.25 2.44
N ALA A 179 -3.22 22.02 2.91
CA ALA A 179 -4.43 22.51 2.26
C ALA A 179 -4.53 24.04 2.30
N ALA A 180 -4.08 24.68 3.40
CA ALA A 180 -4.03 26.13 3.52
C ALA A 180 -3.11 26.79 2.46
N HIS A 181 -2.19 26.01 1.89
CA HIS A 181 -1.30 26.41 0.81
C HIS A 181 -1.69 25.83 -0.57
N GLU A 182 -2.84 25.16 -0.68
CA GLU A 182 -3.29 24.46 -1.91
C GLU A 182 -2.32 23.36 -2.39
N LEU A 183 -1.57 22.75 -1.46
CA LEU A 183 -0.51 21.77 -1.76
C LEU A 183 -0.94 20.31 -1.59
N VAL A 184 -2.19 20.03 -1.23
CA VAL A 184 -2.64 18.65 -1.02
C VAL A 184 -3.93 18.34 -1.76
N SER A 185 -3.96 17.15 -2.36
CA SER A 185 -5.18 16.51 -2.85
C SER A 185 -5.35 15.16 -2.17
N VAL A 186 -6.56 14.88 -1.67
CA VAL A 186 -6.88 13.63 -0.98
C VAL A 186 -8.02 12.92 -1.70
N ALA A 187 -7.77 11.70 -2.13
CA ALA A 187 -8.75 10.80 -2.69
C ALA A 187 -9.04 9.64 -1.72
N VAL A 188 -10.31 9.46 -1.38
CA VAL A 188 -10.77 8.31 -0.59
C VAL A 188 -11.45 7.32 -1.53
N THR A 189 -10.89 6.12 -1.67
CA THR A 189 -11.51 5.10 -2.53
C THR A 189 -12.74 4.50 -1.83
N ILE A 190 -13.89 4.50 -2.50
CA ILE A 190 -15.08 3.73 -2.11
C ILE A 190 -15.39 2.77 -3.26
N ASN A 191 -15.25 1.45 -3.02
CA ASN A 191 -15.59 0.44 -4.04
C ASN A 191 -17.10 0.14 -4.04
N SER A 192 -17.64 -0.23 -2.88
CA SER A 192 -19.05 -0.53 -2.70
C SER A 192 -19.55 0.03 -1.38
N LEU A 193 -20.78 0.51 -1.36
CA LEU A 193 -21.50 0.86 -0.13
C LEU A 193 -22.07 -0.37 0.58
N ARG A 194 -22.12 -1.51 -0.11
CA ARG A 194 -22.61 -2.78 0.43
C ARG A 194 -21.50 -3.50 1.19
N GLU A 195 -21.74 -3.70 2.47
CA GLU A 195 -20.76 -4.23 3.40
C GLU A 195 -20.32 -5.66 3.04
N GLU A 196 -21.25 -6.51 2.62
CA GLU A 196 -20.98 -7.89 2.23
C GLU A 196 -20.14 -8.00 0.94
N VAL A 197 -20.24 -7.02 0.04
CA VAL A 197 -19.41 -6.93 -1.17
C VAL A 197 -18.01 -6.48 -0.78
N ARG A 198 -17.94 -5.42 0.05
CA ARG A 198 -16.69 -4.86 0.58
C ARG A 198 -15.87 -5.92 1.31
N GLN A 199 -16.48 -6.75 2.15
CA GLN A 199 -15.78 -7.83 2.86
C GLN A 199 -15.16 -8.87 1.92
N LYS A 200 -15.83 -9.18 0.80
CA LYS A 200 -15.30 -10.14 -0.19
C LYS A 200 -14.20 -9.54 -1.05
N MET A 201 -14.32 -8.27 -1.42
CA MET A 201 -13.41 -7.63 -2.37
C MET A 201 -12.21 -6.94 -1.71
N GLU A 202 -12.39 -6.36 -0.52
CA GLU A 202 -11.40 -5.55 0.20
C GLU A 202 -11.49 -5.76 1.73
N PRO A 203 -11.26 -7.01 2.20
CA PRO A 203 -11.61 -7.51 3.53
C PRO A 203 -11.04 -6.72 4.71
N ARG A 204 -9.86 -6.12 4.55
CA ARG A 204 -9.14 -5.42 5.64
C ARG A 204 -9.13 -3.90 5.50
N THR A 205 -9.98 -3.35 4.63
CA THR A 205 -10.18 -1.90 4.48
C THR A 205 -11.21 -1.36 5.47
N ALA A 206 -11.26 -0.03 5.62
CA ALA A 206 -12.29 0.61 6.42
C ALA A 206 -13.68 0.44 5.77
N THR A 207 -14.73 0.44 6.61
CA THR A 207 -16.11 0.32 6.12
C THR A 207 -16.45 1.50 5.20
N ALA A 208 -17.42 1.32 4.30
CA ALA A 208 -17.88 2.41 3.44
C ALA A 208 -18.41 3.60 4.27
N SER A 209 -19.19 3.33 5.32
CA SER A 209 -19.67 4.37 6.24
C SER A 209 -18.53 5.12 6.93
N ALA A 210 -17.48 4.42 7.37
CA ALA A 210 -16.32 5.07 8.01
C ALA A 210 -15.54 5.96 7.02
N ARG A 211 -15.44 5.54 5.75
CA ARG A 211 -14.84 6.33 4.67
C ARG A 211 -15.69 7.55 4.29
N LEU A 212 -17.01 7.45 4.28
CA LEU A 212 -17.91 8.61 4.08
C LEU A 212 -17.74 9.63 5.20
N LYS A 213 -17.71 9.20 6.46
CA LYS A 213 -17.41 10.08 7.59
C LYS A 213 -16.01 10.71 7.49
N LEU A 214 -15.05 10.03 6.86
CA LEU A 214 -13.70 10.57 6.65
C LEU A 214 -13.76 11.72 5.65
N ILE A 215 -14.51 11.53 4.56
CA ILE A 215 -14.74 12.57 3.53
C ILE A 215 -15.38 13.80 4.16
N GLU A 216 -16.43 13.65 4.97
CA GLU A 216 -17.05 14.77 5.70
C GLU A 216 -16.03 15.56 6.53
N GLY A 217 -15.10 14.87 7.18
CA GLY A 217 -14.04 15.49 7.99
C GLY A 217 -12.89 16.11 7.18
N LEU A 218 -12.76 15.78 5.89
CA LEU A 218 -11.78 16.39 4.99
C LEU A 218 -12.32 17.66 4.31
N THR A 219 -13.63 17.82 4.23
CA THR A 219 -14.28 18.96 3.58
C THR A 219 -14.58 20.14 4.52
N GLY A 220 -14.33 19.99 5.81
CA GLY A 220 -14.59 20.99 6.85
C GLY A 220 -13.32 21.50 7.50
#